data_AF-A0A1I4BKE8-F1
#
_entry.id   AF-A0A1I4BKE8-F1
#
_cell.length_a   1.000
_cell.length_b   1.000
_cell.length_c   1.000
_cell.angle_alpha   90.00
_cell.angle_beta   90.00
_cell.angle_gamma   90.00
#
_symmetry.space_group_name_H-M   'P 1'
#
loop_
_entity.id
_entity.type
_entity.pdbx_description
1 polymer ?
#
loop_
_entity_poly.entity_id
_entity_poly.type
_entity_poly.pdbx_seq_one_letter_code
_entity_poly.pdbx_strand_id
1 'polypeptide(L)'
;MELENALYAGAQILHNFGAAAIVGLPLAALWFGRSQPTALPIMAWLLFAAWLLQTASGAGFGAVSYFMEGEFPEIHHIARAALIVKLICAFGALALLTAYFVKSSLKEPGVAIWRSLSLLGLTALTAAALLRWFS
;
A
#
# COMPACT_ATOMS: atom_id res chain seq x y z
N MET A 1 -25.51 12.57 4.63
CA MET A 1 -26.36 11.53 3.99
C MET A 1 -25.87 11.22 2.57
N GLU A 2 -26.41 11.79 1.47
CA GLU A 2 -26.01 11.37 0.10
C GLU A 2 -24.55 11.66 -0.28
N LEU A 3 -24.06 12.89 -0.04
CA LEU A 3 -22.67 13.28 -0.34
C LEU A 3 -21.65 12.48 0.50
N GLU A 4 -21.98 12.25 1.77
CA GLU A 4 -21.16 11.51 2.71
C GLU A 4 -21.01 10.03 2.31
N ASN A 5 -22.12 9.40 1.90
CA ASN A 5 -22.11 8.03 1.38
C ASN A 5 -21.27 7.92 0.09
N ALA A 6 -21.38 8.91 -0.80
CA ALA A 6 -20.58 8.95 -2.03
C ALA A 6 -19.08 9.11 -1.75
N LEU A 7 -18.71 9.98 -0.80
CA LEU A 7 -17.31 10.16 -0.37
C LEU A 7 -16.75 8.89 0.27
N TYR A 8 -17.52 8.24 1.14
CA TYR A 8 -17.14 6.97 1.76
C TYR A 8 -16.95 5.86 0.73
N ALA A 9 -17.88 5.72 -0.23
CA ALA A 9 -17.76 4.77 -1.32
C ALA A 9 -16.53 5.04 -2.20
N GLY A 10 -16.26 6.31 -2.53
CA GLY A 10 -15.06 6.73 -3.25
C GLY A 10 -13.77 6.34 -2.52
N ALA A 11 -13.70 6.60 -1.21
CA ALA A 11 -12.57 6.20 -0.39
C ALA A 11 -12.38 4.67 -0.38
N GLN A 12 -13.46 3.89 -0.27
CA GLN A 12 -13.41 2.43 -0.32
C GLN A 12 -12.92 1.91 -1.68
N ILE A 13 -13.38 2.49 -2.78
CA ILE A 13 -12.92 2.17 -4.14
C ILE A 13 -11.40 2.41 -4.22
N LEU A 14 -10.95 3.61 -3.84
CA LEU A 14 -9.54 3.98 -3.86
C LEU A 14 -8.68 3.05 -2.99
N HIS A 15 -9.15 2.70 -1.80
CA HIS A 15 -8.45 1.80 -0.88
C HIS A 15 -8.32 0.38 -1.46
N ASN A 16 -9.39 -0.16 -2.02
CA ASN A 16 -9.43 -1.52 -2.59
C ASN A 16 -8.58 -1.64 -3.86
N PHE A 17 -8.70 -0.69 -4.78
CA PHE A 17 -7.86 -0.67 -5.99
C PHE A 17 -6.40 -0.40 -5.65
N GLY A 18 -6.12 0.44 -4.65
CA GLY A 18 -4.78 0.62 -4.10
C GLY A 18 -4.21 -0.70 -3.56
N ALA A 19 -4.97 -1.43 -2.76
CA ALA A 19 -4.58 -2.74 -2.23
C ALA A 19 -4.30 -3.77 -3.35
N ALA A 20 -5.13 -3.80 -4.39
CA ALA A 20 -4.88 -4.65 -5.56
C ALA A 20 -3.60 -4.24 -6.30
N ALA A 21 -3.38 -2.94 -6.49
CA ALA A 21 -2.21 -2.41 -7.20
C ALA A 21 -0.89 -2.70 -6.47
N ILE A 22 -0.83 -2.55 -5.14
CA ILE A 22 0.41 -2.80 -4.36
C ILE A 22 0.88 -4.26 -4.43
N VAL A 23 -0.01 -5.21 -4.73
CA VAL A 23 0.32 -6.62 -4.94
C VAL A 23 0.51 -6.92 -6.43
N GLY A 24 -0.44 -6.50 -7.26
CA GLY A 24 -0.50 -6.85 -8.68
C GLY A 24 0.62 -6.25 -9.51
N LEU A 25 0.95 -4.96 -9.31
CA LEU A 25 1.99 -4.29 -10.10
C LEU A 25 3.38 -4.91 -9.95
N PRO A 26 3.91 -5.14 -8.72
CA PRO A 26 5.24 -5.74 -8.60
C PRO A 26 5.28 -7.21 -9.07
N LEU A 27 4.20 -7.97 -8.90
CA LEU A 27 4.10 -9.33 -9.46
C LEU A 27 4.06 -9.30 -11.00
N ALA A 28 3.29 -8.39 -11.59
CA ALA A 28 3.24 -8.21 -13.04
C ALA A 28 4.59 -7.75 -13.59
N ALA A 29 5.31 -6.88 -12.88
CA ALA A 29 6.66 -6.46 -13.27
C ALA A 29 7.65 -7.63 -13.24
N LEU A 30 7.54 -8.54 -12.27
CA LEU A 30 8.37 -9.76 -12.23
C LEU A 30 8.05 -10.72 -13.38
N TRP A 31 6.78 -10.85 -13.74
CA TRP A 31 6.34 -11.84 -14.74
C TRP A 31 6.50 -11.32 -16.17
N PHE A 32 6.12 -10.08 -16.43
CA PHE A 32 6.04 -9.48 -17.77
C PHE A 32 7.14 -8.44 -18.05
N GLY A 33 7.90 -8.01 -17.04
CA GLY A 33 8.84 -6.90 -17.17
C GLY A 33 9.92 -7.10 -18.24
N ARG A 34 10.35 -8.34 -18.48
CA ARG A 34 11.32 -8.66 -19.55
C ARG A 34 10.75 -8.42 -20.96
N SER A 35 9.45 -8.63 -21.13
CA SER A 35 8.77 -8.47 -22.42
C SER A 35 8.30 -7.02 -22.65
N GLN A 36 8.22 -6.21 -21.59
CA GLN A 36 7.72 -4.84 -21.63
C GLN A 36 8.59 -3.87 -20.79
N PRO A 37 9.88 -3.69 -21.15
CA PRO A 37 10.81 -2.86 -20.38
C PRO A 37 10.33 -1.40 -20.23
N THR A 38 9.69 -0.85 -21.26
CA THR A 38 9.17 0.52 -21.29
C THR A 38 8.00 0.74 -20.32
N ALA A 39 7.32 -0.32 -19.88
CA ALA A 39 6.22 -0.23 -18.90
C ALA A 39 6.73 -0.15 -17.45
N LEU A 40 7.95 -0.64 -17.16
CA LEU A 40 8.46 -0.74 -15.79
C LEU A 40 8.55 0.61 -15.04
N PRO A 41 8.99 1.72 -15.66
CA PRO A 41 9.00 3.02 -14.99
C PRO A 41 7.59 3.51 -14.64
N ILE A 42 6.62 3.30 -15.55
CA ILE A 42 5.22 3.66 -15.32
C ILE A 42 4.64 2.82 -14.18
N MET A 43 4.90 1.51 -14.18
CA MET A 43 4.48 0.62 -13.11
C MET A 43 5.08 1.01 -11.76
N ALA A 44 6.34 1.47 -11.72
CA ALA A 44 6.97 1.94 -10.48
C ALA A 44 6.28 3.21 -9.94
N TRP A 45 5.92 4.15 -10.82
CA TRP A 45 5.16 5.34 -10.44
C TRP A 45 3.74 5.02 -9.97
N LEU A 46 3.04 4.14 -10.67
CA LEU A 46 1.70 3.68 -10.26
C LEU A 46 1.75 2.97 -8.90
N LEU A 47 2.78 2.14 -8.68
CA LEU A 47 2.99 1.46 -7.41
C LEU A 47 3.30 2.44 -6.28
N PHE A 48 4.11 3.47 -6.54
CA PHE A 48 4.39 4.53 -5.57
C PHE A 48 3.12 5.30 -5.19
N ALA A 49 2.31 5.69 -6.18
CA ALA A 49 1.03 6.33 -5.95
C ALA A 49 0.06 5.43 -5.15
N ALA A 50 0.02 4.13 -5.44
CA ALA A 50 -0.81 3.17 -4.70
C ALA A 50 -0.39 3.06 -3.22
N TRP A 51 0.91 3.02 -2.93
CA TRP A 51 1.41 3.02 -1.55
C TRP A 51 1.10 4.32 -0.80
N LEU A 52 1.23 5.47 -1.46
CA LEU A 52 0.84 6.76 -0.87
C LEU A 52 -0.66 6.79 -0.55
N LEU A 53 -1.50 6.36 -1.50
CA LEU A 53 -2.95 6.30 -1.32
C LEU A 53 -3.35 5.37 -0.17
N GLN A 54 -2.71 4.20 -0.05
CA GLN A 54 -2.95 3.28 1.06
C GLN A 54 -2.52 3.84 2.42
N THR A 55 -1.40 4.53 2.45
CA THR A 55 -0.88 5.13 3.69
C THR A 55 -1.77 6.28 4.13
N ALA A 56 -2.15 7.16 3.20
CA ALA A 56 -3.01 8.31 3.47
C ALA A 56 -4.42 7.89 3.90
N SER A 57 -5.04 6.95 3.19
CA SER A 57 -6.37 6.45 3.56
C SER A 57 -6.35 5.71 4.91
N GLY A 58 -5.32 4.89 5.17
CA GLY A 58 -5.14 4.22 6.46
C GLY A 58 -4.95 5.18 7.64
N ALA A 59 -4.11 6.21 7.46
CA ALA A 59 -3.90 7.26 8.46
C ALA A 59 -5.19 8.08 8.69
N GLY A 60 -5.94 8.38 7.62
CA GLY A 60 -7.22 9.07 7.69
C GLY A 60 -8.24 8.33 8.55
N PHE A 61 -8.37 7.01 8.39
CA PHE A 61 -9.26 6.21 9.24
C PHE A 61 -8.84 6.24 10.71
N GLY A 62 -7.55 6.17 11.00
CA GLY A 62 -7.04 6.27 12.38
C GLY A 62 -7.26 7.65 13.01
N ALA A 63 -7.04 8.73 12.24
CA ALA A 63 -7.23 10.09 12.72
C ALA A 63 -8.71 10.40 13.00
N VAL A 64 -9.62 10.00 12.09
CA VAL A 64 -11.06 10.18 12.30
C VAL A 64 -11.53 9.45 13.55
N SER A 65 -11.09 8.20 13.76
CA SER A 65 -11.43 7.43 14.97
C SER A 65 -10.96 8.15 16.25
N TYR A 66 -9.71 8.61 16.29
CA TYR A 66 -9.17 9.32 17.46
C TYR A 66 -9.90 10.66 17.75
N PHE A 67 -10.18 11.47 16.74
CA PHE A 67 -10.82 12.79 16.94
C PHE A 67 -12.32 12.70 17.23
N MET A 68 -13.00 11.65 16.78
CA MET A 68 -14.44 11.45 17.00
C MET A 68 -14.75 10.76 18.32
N GLU A 69 -13.95 9.76 18.70
CA GLU A 69 -14.24 8.89 19.85
C GLU A 69 -13.40 9.24 21.09
N GLY A 70 -12.37 10.09 20.94
CA GLY A 70 -11.50 10.52 22.05
C GLY A 70 -10.51 9.44 22.52
N GLU A 71 -10.62 8.23 21.99
CA GLU A 71 -9.75 7.09 22.25
C GLU A 71 -9.30 6.48 20.91
N PHE A 72 -8.10 5.90 20.89
CA PHE A 72 -7.76 4.98 19.79
C PHE A 72 -8.66 3.75 19.92
N PRO A 73 -9.07 3.12 18.80
CA PRO A 73 -9.93 1.95 18.88
C PRO A 73 -9.28 0.91 19.79
N GLU A 74 -10.09 0.20 20.59
CA GLU A 74 -9.62 -0.93 21.40
C GLU A 74 -9.22 -2.08 20.47
N ILE A 75 -8.02 -1.95 19.89
CA ILE A 75 -7.50 -2.91 18.94
C ILE A 75 -6.95 -4.09 19.73
N HIS A 76 -7.51 -5.28 19.50
CA HIS A 76 -6.97 -6.54 20.04
C HIS A 76 -5.46 -6.63 19.75
N HIS A 77 -4.68 -7.20 20.66
CA HIS A 77 -3.21 -7.22 20.55
C HIS A 77 -2.71 -7.76 19.19
N ILE A 78 -3.42 -8.72 18.61
CA ILE A 78 -3.17 -9.27 17.27
C ILE A 78 -3.38 -8.21 16.17
N ALA A 79 -4.50 -7.49 16.21
CA ALA A 79 -4.79 -6.44 15.24
C ALA A 79 -3.79 -5.27 15.35
N ARG A 80 -3.30 -4.94 16.55
CA ARG A 80 -2.24 -3.93 16.73
C ARG A 80 -0.92 -4.37 16.11
N ALA A 81 -0.53 -5.63 16.33
CA ALA A 81 0.65 -6.20 15.68
C ALA A 81 0.51 -6.20 14.15
N ALA A 82 -0.66 -6.58 13.63
CA ALA A 82 -0.96 -6.53 12.20
C ALA A 82 -0.88 -5.11 11.62
N LEU A 83 -1.37 -4.11 12.34
CA LEU A 83 -1.24 -2.70 11.94
C LEU A 83 0.22 -2.27 11.86
N ILE A 84 1.04 -2.61 12.85
CA ILE A 84 2.48 -2.28 12.86
C ILE A 84 3.19 -2.93 11.67
N VAL A 85 2.92 -4.21 11.40
CA VAL A 85 3.49 -4.91 10.23
C VAL A 85 3.09 -4.22 8.93
N LYS A 86 1.81 -3.87 8.78
CA LYS A 86 1.30 -3.16 7.60
C LYS A 86 2.01 -1.81 7.40
N LEU A 87 2.26 -1.06 8.48
CA LEU A 87 2.99 0.21 8.43
C LEU A 87 4.46 0.02 8.05
N ILE A 88 5.15 -0.96 8.62
CA ILE A 88 6.54 -1.28 8.26
C ILE A 88 6.62 -1.62 6.76
N CYS A 89 5.67 -2.42 6.25
CA CYS A 89 5.61 -2.74 4.84
C CYS A 89 5.41 -1.50 3.97
N ALA A 90 4.49 -0.60 4.35
CA ALA A 90 4.21 0.62 3.61
C ALA A 90 5.41 1.56 3.55
N PHE A 91 6.03 1.86 4.70
CA PHE A 91 7.20 2.72 4.75
C PHE A 91 8.41 2.09 4.06
N GLY A 92 8.60 0.78 4.20
CA GLY A 92 9.66 0.05 3.49
C GLY A 92 9.50 0.12 1.98
N ALA A 93 8.28 -0.03 1.46
CA ALA A 93 8.01 0.04 0.03
C ALA A 93 8.20 1.47 -0.51
N LEU A 94 7.70 2.49 0.20
CA LEU A 94 7.91 3.89 -0.15
C LEU A 94 9.40 4.23 -0.15
N ALA A 95 10.15 3.83 0.88
CA ALA A 95 11.59 4.05 0.96
C ALA A 95 12.35 3.37 -0.20
N LEU A 96 12.00 2.13 -0.55
CA LEU A 96 12.62 1.43 -1.68
C LEU A 96 12.34 2.13 -3.02
N LEU A 97 11.10 2.56 -3.25
CA LEU A 97 10.72 3.27 -4.48
C LEU A 97 11.36 4.66 -4.55
N THR A 98 11.40 5.40 -3.44
CA THR A 98 12.12 6.68 -3.38
C THR A 98 13.61 6.51 -3.63
N ALA A 99 14.26 5.53 -2.99
CA ALA A 99 15.67 5.23 -3.22
C ALA A 99 15.93 4.83 -4.68
N TYR A 100 15.00 4.08 -5.30
CA TYR A 100 15.05 3.79 -6.72
C TYR A 100 14.97 5.07 -7.57
N PHE A 101 14.00 5.95 -7.33
CA PHE A 101 13.85 7.19 -8.10
C PHE A 101 15.03 8.14 -7.95
N VAL A 102 15.61 8.25 -6.75
CA VAL A 102 16.80 9.09 -6.50
C VAL A 102 18.05 8.54 -7.19
N LYS A 103 18.22 7.21 -7.19
CA LYS A 103 19.39 6.54 -7.80
C LYS A 103 19.26 6.35 -9.31
N SER A 104 18.06 6.48 -9.86
CA SER A 104 17.77 6.19 -11.27
C SER A 104 18.33 7.26 -12.21
N SER A 105 19.44 6.93 -12.87
CA SER A 105 19.93 7.61 -14.08
C SER A 105 19.28 7.06 -15.37
N LEU A 106 17.98 6.69 -15.34
CA LEU A 106 17.22 5.95 -16.39
C LEU A 106 17.39 4.42 -16.42
N LYS A 107 17.95 3.78 -15.38
CA LYS A 107 18.04 2.31 -15.32
C LYS A 107 16.77 1.69 -14.74
N GLU A 108 16.33 0.58 -15.32
CA GLU A 108 15.18 -0.20 -14.85
C GLU A 108 15.39 -0.72 -13.41
N PRO A 109 14.33 -0.82 -12.58
CA PRO A 109 14.46 -1.42 -11.27
C PRO A 109 14.87 -2.88 -11.40
N GLY A 110 15.94 -3.26 -10.69
CA GLY A 110 16.42 -4.63 -10.72
C GLY A 110 15.38 -5.62 -10.16
N VAL A 111 15.45 -6.88 -10.60
CA VAL A 111 14.55 -7.97 -10.17
C VAL A 111 14.44 -8.08 -8.64
N ALA A 112 15.52 -7.80 -7.91
CA ALA A 112 15.52 -7.79 -6.45
C ALA A 112 14.56 -6.75 -5.85
N ILE A 113 14.48 -5.55 -6.44
CA ILE A 113 13.57 -4.48 -5.98
C ILE A 113 12.12 -4.94 -6.16
N TRP A 114 11.77 -5.49 -7.33
CA TRP A 114 10.43 -5.98 -7.60
C TRP A 114 10.03 -7.17 -6.72
N ARG A 115 10.97 -8.07 -6.38
CA ARG A 115 10.75 -9.15 -5.41
C ARG A 115 10.47 -8.60 -4.01
N SER A 116 11.27 -7.65 -3.55
CA SER A 116 11.06 -7.00 -2.25
C SER A 116 9.71 -6.29 -2.21
N LEU A 117 9.35 -5.54 -3.25
CA LEU A 117 8.05 -4.87 -3.34
C LEU A 117 6.88 -5.87 -3.35
N SER A 118 7.02 -7.02 -4.03
CA SER A 118 6.03 -8.09 -4.01
C SER A 118 5.84 -8.66 -2.60
N LEU A 119 6.95 -8.94 -1.90
CA LEU A 119 6.92 -9.46 -0.54
C LEU A 119 6.25 -8.46 0.42
N LEU A 120 6.60 -7.18 0.34
CA LEU A 120 6.00 -6.12 1.15
C LEU A 120 4.51 -5.97 0.86
N GLY A 121 4.11 -5.98 -0.42
CA GLY A 121 2.69 -5.91 -0.82
C GLY A 121 1.87 -7.08 -0.30
N LEU A 122 2.34 -8.31 -0.50
CA LEU A 122 1.68 -9.52 0.01
C LEU A 122 1.57 -9.51 1.54
N THR A 123 2.67 -9.20 2.22
CA THR A 123 2.69 -9.14 3.69
C THR A 123 1.73 -8.08 4.22
N ALA A 124 1.69 -6.89 3.60
CA ALA A 124 0.77 -5.83 3.97
C ALA A 124 -0.69 -6.22 3.75
N LEU A 125 -1.01 -6.92 2.66
CA LEU A 125 -2.37 -7.37 2.37
C LEU A 125 -2.81 -8.46 3.35
N THR A 126 -1.94 -9.42 3.68
CA THR A 126 -2.21 -10.42 4.71
C THR A 126 -2.40 -9.78 6.08
N ALA A 127 -1.55 -8.81 6.44
CA ALA A 127 -1.70 -8.06 7.68
C ALA A 127 -3.01 -7.25 7.70
N ALA A 128 -3.43 -6.68 6.57
CA ALA A 128 -4.72 -5.98 6.47
C ALA A 128 -5.92 -6.93 6.67
N ALA A 129 -5.85 -8.16 6.17
CA ALA A 129 -6.88 -9.17 6.40
C ALA A 129 -7.00 -9.56 7.88
N LEU A 130 -5.85 -9.78 8.55
CA LEU A 130 -5.82 -10.05 9.99
C LEU A 130 -6.34 -8.86 10.81
N LEU A 131 -5.90 -7.64 10.46
CA LEU A 131 -6.39 -6.43 11.10
C LEU A 131 -7.91 -6.36 11.02
N ARG A 132 -8.50 -6.56 9.84
CA ARG A 132 -9.97 -6.52 9.64
C ARG A 132 -10.72 -7.63 10.38
N TRP A 133 -10.08 -8.78 10.61
CA TRP A 133 -10.72 -9.89 11.33
C TRP A 133 -10.71 -9.71 12.85
N PHE A 134 -9.67 -9.06 13.39
CA PHE A 134 -9.45 -8.90 14.83
C PHE A 134 -9.73 -7.47 15.36
N SER A 135 -10.15 -6.54 14.49
CA SER A 135 -10.65 -5.20 14.83
C SER A 135 -12.17 -5.21 14.89
#